data_AF-A0A257LK54-F1
#
_entry.id   AF-A0A257LK54-F1
#
_cell.length_a   1.000
_cell.length_b   1.000
_cell.length_c   1.000
_cell.angle_alpha   90.00
_cell.angle_beta   90.00
_cell.angle_gamma   90.00
#
_symmetry.space_group_name_H-M   'P 1'
#
loop_
_entity.id
_entity.type
_entity.pdbx_description
1 polymer ?
#
loop_
_entity_poly.entity_id
_entity_poly.type
_entity_poly.pdbx_seq_one_letter_code
_entity_poly.pdbx_strand_id
1 'polypeptide(L)'
;MLSIQSLRVEYGARVLFSDLSFTVQAKERIAFAGHNGAGKSTLMKCIAGIIQPSDGKIHMPKGTRIGYLPQEGIHVKGVTLWDETESAFGETVALREKIDRLSNELEKLDPRSSPYGDLLEEIGELELLLDDVDPDRMKPKIESVLQGLGFRKSDFTRDCGEFSGGWQMRIAMA
;
A
#
# COMPACT_ATOMS: atom_id res chain seq x y z
N MET A 1 -2.69 -8.97 -15.18
CA MET A 1 -1.51 -9.72 -15.64
C MET A 1 -0.36 -8.74 -15.78
N LEU A 2 0.76 -8.97 -15.10
CA LEU A 2 1.99 -8.21 -15.30
C LEU A 2 2.81 -8.89 -16.41
N SER A 3 3.34 -8.12 -17.35
CA SER A 3 4.18 -8.64 -18.44
C SER A 3 5.48 -7.87 -18.52
N ILE A 4 6.59 -8.60 -18.57
CA ILE A 4 7.92 -8.09 -18.81
C ILE A 4 8.36 -8.58 -20.18
N GLN A 5 8.80 -7.66 -21.04
CA GLN A 5 9.17 -7.93 -22.43
C GLN A 5 10.56 -7.38 -22.72
N SER A 6 11.47 -8.27 -23.10
CA SER A 6 12.84 -7.99 -23.49
C SER A 6 13.56 -7.02 -22.56
N LEU A 7 13.39 -7.21 -21.26
CA LEU A 7 13.93 -6.31 -20.25
C LEU A 7 15.45 -6.42 -20.21
N ARG A 8 16.09 -5.27 -20.41
CA ARG A 8 17.53 -5.09 -20.23
C ARG A 8 17.79 -4.17 -19.05
N VAL A 9 18.71 -4.58 -18.19
CA VAL A 9 19.18 -3.74 -17.08
C VAL A 9 20.69 -3.86 -16.99
N GLU A 10 21.37 -2.74 -17.08
CA GLU A 10 22.82 -2.66 -16.97
C GLU A 10 23.27 -1.49 -16.11
N TYR A 11 24.40 -1.66 -15.44
CA TYR A 11 25.08 -0.64 -14.65
C TYR A 11 26.51 -0.49 -15.16
N GLY A 12 26.77 0.59 -15.91
CA GLY A 12 28.05 0.79 -16.58
C GLY A 12 28.36 -0.39 -17.50
N ALA A 13 29.46 -1.08 -17.26
CA ALA A 13 29.87 -2.24 -18.06
C ALA A 13 29.18 -3.57 -17.66
N ARG A 14 28.40 -3.59 -16.56
CA ARG A 14 27.80 -4.83 -16.05
C ARG A 14 26.35 -4.96 -16.49
N VAL A 15 26.08 -5.96 -17.33
CA VAL A 15 24.72 -6.36 -17.69
C VAL A 15 24.15 -7.32 -16.64
N LEU A 16 23.03 -6.96 -16.03
CA LEU A 16 22.28 -7.83 -15.10
C LEU A 16 21.26 -8.69 -15.85
N PHE A 17 20.54 -8.07 -16.79
CA PHE A 17 19.56 -8.73 -17.66
C PHE A 17 19.75 -8.21 -19.08
N SER A 18 19.69 -9.10 -20.07
CA SER A 18 19.87 -8.74 -21.49
C SER A 18 18.60 -8.87 -22.33
N ASP A 19 17.72 -9.84 -22.02
CA ASP A 19 16.46 -10.10 -22.74
C ASP A 19 15.49 -10.87 -21.84
N LEU A 20 15.22 -10.34 -20.64
CA LEU A 20 14.34 -11.02 -19.68
C LEU A 20 12.87 -10.81 -20.07
N SER A 21 12.17 -11.89 -20.38
CA SER A 21 10.74 -11.88 -20.73
C SER A 21 9.96 -12.91 -19.92
N PHE A 22 8.92 -12.47 -19.21
CA PHE A 22 7.98 -13.36 -18.52
C PHE A 22 6.68 -12.64 -18.18
N THR A 23 5.66 -13.40 -17.80
CA THR A 23 4.36 -12.89 -17.36
C THR A 23 4.00 -13.42 -16.00
N VAL A 24 3.30 -12.60 -15.21
CA VAL A 24 2.73 -12.97 -13.91
C VAL A 24 1.22 -12.81 -13.98
N GLN A 25 0.52 -13.90 -13.75
CA GLN A 25 -0.94 -13.94 -13.75
C GLN A 25 -1.52 -13.43 -12.43
N ALA A 26 -2.80 -13.08 -12.45
CA ALA A 26 -3.50 -12.68 -11.24
C ALA A 26 -3.50 -13.86 -10.24
N LYS A 27 -3.23 -13.56 -8.96
CA LYS A 27 -3.13 -14.54 -7.86
C LYS A 27 -1.94 -15.51 -7.96
N GLU A 28 -1.06 -15.35 -8.95
CA GLU A 28 0.16 -16.14 -9.05
C GLU A 28 1.19 -15.69 -8.00
N ARG A 29 1.94 -16.65 -7.45
CA ARG A 29 3.02 -16.41 -6.49
C ARG A 29 4.32 -16.87 -7.13
N ILE A 30 5.26 -15.94 -7.30
CA ILE A 30 6.55 -16.20 -7.92
C ILE A 30 7.66 -15.87 -6.93
N ALA A 31 8.67 -16.74 -6.89
CA ALA A 31 9.90 -16.50 -6.13
C ALA A 31 11.08 -16.37 -7.09
N PHE A 32 11.90 -15.34 -6.92
CA PHE A 32 13.14 -15.18 -7.67
C PHE A 32 14.30 -15.83 -6.89
N ALA A 33 14.91 -16.87 -7.47
CA ALA A 33 16.07 -17.54 -6.91
C ALA A 33 17.34 -17.19 -7.72
N GLY A 34 18.48 -17.12 -7.04
CA GLY A 34 19.78 -16.83 -7.66
C GLY A 34 20.77 -16.29 -6.64
N HIS A 35 22.05 -16.26 -7.00
CA HIS A 35 23.12 -15.76 -6.12
C HIS A 35 22.97 -14.26 -5.79
N ASN A 36 23.71 -13.79 -4.79
CA ASN A 36 23.78 -12.36 -4.48
C ASN A 36 24.39 -11.61 -5.67
N GLY A 37 23.80 -10.45 -5.99
CA GLY A 37 24.19 -9.68 -7.19
C GLY A 37 23.65 -10.20 -8.52
N ALA A 38 22.78 -11.22 -8.54
CA ALA A 38 22.09 -11.67 -9.75
C ALA A 38 21.00 -10.70 -10.26
N GLY A 39 20.84 -9.52 -9.62
CA GLY A 39 19.87 -8.51 -10.06
C GLY A 39 18.44 -8.67 -9.51
N LYS A 40 18.17 -9.60 -8.59
CA LYS A 40 16.82 -9.83 -8.03
C LYS A 40 16.18 -8.56 -7.46
N SER A 41 16.87 -7.88 -6.55
CA SER A 41 16.37 -6.64 -5.95
C SER A 41 16.22 -5.53 -6.99
N THR A 42 17.06 -5.52 -8.03
CA THR A 42 16.96 -4.59 -9.16
C THR A 42 15.69 -4.87 -9.98
N LEU A 43 15.40 -6.13 -10.30
CA LEU A 43 14.18 -6.53 -11.00
C LEU A 43 12.92 -6.10 -10.22
N MET A 44 12.90 -6.35 -8.91
CA MET A 44 11.78 -5.92 -8.05
C MET A 44 11.61 -4.39 -8.06
N LYS A 45 12.71 -3.63 -8.01
CA LYS A 45 12.68 -2.16 -8.11
C LYS A 45 12.21 -1.68 -9.49
N CYS A 46 12.56 -2.37 -10.57
CA CYS A 46 12.04 -2.07 -11.90
C CYS A 46 10.54 -2.32 -12.00
N ILE A 47 10.07 -3.45 -11.48
CA ILE A 47 8.63 -3.77 -11.40
C ILE A 47 7.88 -2.71 -10.58
N ALA A 48 8.46 -2.27 -9.47
CA ALA A 48 7.90 -1.22 -8.62
C ALA A 48 8.01 0.20 -9.22
N GLY A 49 8.62 0.36 -10.40
CA GLY A 49 8.82 1.67 -11.03
C GLY A 49 9.86 2.57 -10.37
N ILE A 50 10.59 2.07 -9.36
CA ILE A 50 11.63 2.81 -8.62
C ILE A 50 12.87 3.01 -9.49
N ILE A 51 13.18 2.05 -10.37
CA ILE A 51 14.31 2.10 -11.29
C ILE A 51 13.79 1.85 -12.70
N GLN A 52 14.17 2.72 -13.64
CA GLN A 52 13.86 2.47 -15.05
C GLN A 52 14.85 1.44 -15.62
N PRO A 53 14.36 0.44 -16.38
CA PRO A 53 15.24 -0.45 -17.12
C PRO A 53 15.98 0.30 -18.22
N SER A 54 17.11 -0.25 -18.64
CA SER A 54 17.91 0.32 -19.73
C SER A 54 17.25 0.13 -21.10
N ASP A 55 16.52 -0.98 -21.27
CA ASP A 55 15.69 -1.26 -22.45
C ASP A 55 14.57 -2.25 -22.07
N GLY A 56 13.62 -2.45 -22.99
CA GLY A 56 12.46 -3.31 -22.81
C GLY A 56 11.29 -2.61 -22.12
N LYS A 57 10.23 -3.37 -21.83
CA LYS A 57 8.98 -2.82 -21.30
C LYS A 57 8.41 -3.68 -20.17
N ILE A 58 7.84 -3.01 -19.19
CA ILE A 58 7.01 -3.61 -18.14
C ILE A 58 5.58 -3.09 -18.35
N HIS A 59 4.64 -4.00 -18.60
CA HIS A 59 3.25 -3.70 -18.85
C HIS A 59 2.37 -4.26 -17.73
N MET A 60 1.39 -3.46 -17.32
CA MET A 60 0.39 -3.84 -16.33
C MET A 60 -0.95 -3.14 -16.64
N PRO A 61 -2.09 -3.73 -16.25
CA PRO A 61 -3.40 -3.11 -16.42
C PRO A 61 -3.46 -1.74 -15.74
N LYS A 62 -4.23 -0.82 -16.34
CA LYS A 62 -4.52 0.48 -15.70
C LYS A 62 -5.19 0.25 -14.34
N GLY A 63 -4.81 1.07 -13.36
CA GLY A 63 -5.32 0.96 -11.98
C GLY A 63 -4.64 -0.11 -11.12
N THR A 64 -3.62 -0.81 -11.63
CA THR A 64 -2.84 -1.75 -10.81
C THR A 64 -2.04 -0.98 -9.74
N ARG A 65 -2.32 -1.24 -8.46
CA ARG A 65 -1.52 -0.75 -7.33
C ARG A 65 -0.37 -1.71 -7.03
N ILE A 66 0.83 -1.19 -6.85
CA ILE A 66 2.03 -1.97 -6.53
C ILE A 66 2.48 -1.64 -5.10
N GLY A 67 2.61 -2.67 -4.26
CA GLY A 67 3.31 -2.58 -2.98
C GLY A 67 4.76 -3.06 -3.12
N TYR A 68 5.71 -2.30 -2.59
CA TYR A 68 7.12 -2.68 -2.57
C TYR A 68 7.66 -2.56 -1.15
N LEU A 69 8.12 -3.68 -0.59
CA LEU A 69 8.77 -3.73 0.72
C LEU A 69 10.30 -3.78 0.52
N PRO A 70 11.05 -2.71 0.86
CA PRO A 70 12.50 -2.71 0.74
C PRO A 70 13.15 -3.66 1.75
N GLN A 71 14.35 -4.14 1.44
CA GLN A 71 15.10 -5.06 2.31
C GLN A 71 15.71 -4.36 3.55
N GLU A 72 15.98 -3.07 3.45
CA GLU A 72 16.67 -2.27 4.46
C GLU A 72 16.05 -0.87 4.57
N GLY A 73 16.39 -0.13 5.63
CA GLY A 73 15.99 1.26 5.81
C GLY A 73 14.64 1.47 6.49
N ILE A 74 13.96 0.39 6.89
CA ILE A 74 12.68 0.47 7.60
C ILE A 74 12.93 0.70 9.08
N HIS A 75 12.66 1.92 9.54
CA HIS A 75 12.69 2.29 10.94
C HIS A 75 11.55 3.25 11.23
N VAL A 76 10.49 2.74 11.82
CA VAL A 76 9.34 3.51 12.29
C VAL A 76 9.51 3.76 13.78
N LYS A 77 9.35 5.02 14.20
CA LYS A 77 9.49 5.48 15.60
C LYS A 77 8.53 6.63 15.87
N GLY A 78 8.12 6.79 17.13
CA GLY A 78 7.27 7.91 17.57
C GLY A 78 5.79 7.73 17.27
N VAL A 79 5.38 6.55 16.82
CA VAL A 79 4.00 6.16 16.53
C VAL A 79 3.76 4.78 17.10
N THR A 80 2.51 4.50 17.51
CA THR A 80 2.17 3.17 18.02
C THR A 80 2.08 2.16 16.87
N LEU A 81 2.26 0.88 17.18
CA LEU A 81 2.06 -0.19 16.22
C LEU A 81 0.68 -0.14 15.55
N TRP A 82 -0.35 0.17 16.34
CA TRP A 82 -1.71 0.32 15.83
C TRP A 82 -1.80 1.46 14.81
N ASP A 83 -1.35 2.66 15.18
CA ASP A 83 -1.47 3.85 14.34
C ASP A 83 -0.67 3.72 13.04
N GLU A 84 0.53 3.14 13.11
CA GLU A 84 1.33 2.86 11.91
C GLU A 84 0.60 1.92 10.96
N THR A 85 -0.02 0.85 11.48
CA THR A 85 -0.75 -0.12 10.64
C THR A 85 -2.06 0.47 10.13
N GLU A 86 -2.74 1.29 10.93
CA GLU A 86 -3.95 2.01 10.54
C GLU A 86 -3.67 3.03 9.44
N SER A 87 -2.46 3.60 9.39
CA SER A 87 -2.05 4.53 8.34
C SER A 87 -2.15 3.94 6.92
N ALA A 88 -2.06 2.61 6.78
CA ALA A 88 -2.28 1.92 5.50
C ALA A 88 -3.70 2.12 4.94
N PHE A 89 -4.65 2.49 5.80
CA PHE A 89 -6.03 2.83 5.50
C PHE A 89 -6.29 4.35 5.56
N GLY A 90 -5.24 5.18 5.53
CA GLY A 90 -5.35 6.64 5.65
C GLY A 90 -6.31 7.29 4.65
N GLU A 91 -6.43 6.76 3.44
CA GLU A 91 -7.42 7.22 2.45
C GLU A 91 -8.86 6.97 2.92
N THR A 92 -9.15 5.79 3.47
CA THR A 92 -10.45 5.42 4.05
C THR A 92 -10.78 6.28 5.26
N VAL A 93 -9.79 6.48 6.15
CA VAL A 93 -9.93 7.33 7.34
C VAL A 93 -10.22 8.77 6.94
N ALA A 94 -9.46 9.33 5.99
CA ALA A 94 -9.66 10.69 5.51
C ALA A 94 -11.03 10.88 4.83
N LEU A 95 -11.49 9.88 4.06
CA LEU A 95 -12.81 9.91 3.43
C LEU A 95 -13.92 9.94 4.50
N ARG A 96 -13.81 9.11 5.54
CA ARG A 96 -14.75 9.10 6.67
C ARG A 96 -14.75 10.43 7.43
N GLU A 97 -13.57 10.97 7.76
CA GLU A 97 -13.46 12.28 8.41
C GLU A 97 -14.05 13.41 7.57
N LYS A 98 -13.95 13.32 6.24
CA LYS A 98 -14.58 14.27 5.33
C LYS A 98 -16.10 14.15 5.40
N ILE A 99 -16.66 12.95 5.33
CA ILE A 99 -18.11 12.70 5.45
C ILE A 99 -18.64 13.21 6.80
N ASP A 100 -17.95 12.91 7.91
CA ASP A 100 -18.34 13.36 9.24
C ASP A 100 -18.35 14.89 9.34
N ARG A 101 -17.37 15.56 8.73
CA ARG A 101 -17.30 17.03 8.68
C ARG A 101 -18.44 17.63 7.87
N LEU A 102 -18.69 17.12 6.66
CA LEU A 102 -19.78 17.62 5.81
C LEU A 102 -21.15 17.35 6.45
N SER A 103 -21.33 16.20 7.09
CA SER A 103 -22.54 15.89 7.87
C SER A 103 -22.79 16.91 8.98
N ASN A 104 -21.75 17.27 9.74
CA ASN A 104 -21.84 18.31 10.77
C ASN A 104 -22.10 19.72 10.21
N GLU A 105 -21.72 20.00 8.97
CA GLU A 105 -22.05 21.24 8.26
C GLU A 105 -23.49 21.23 7.77
N LEU A 106 -23.95 20.10 7.24
CA LEU A 106 -25.32 19.88 6.76
C LEU A 106 -26.36 20.13 7.87
N GLU A 107 -26.08 19.71 9.11
CA GLU A 107 -26.94 19.96 10.27
C GLU A 107 -27.19 21.45 10.57
N LYS A 108 -26.31 22.34 10.10
CA LYS A 108 -26.41 23.79 10.34
C LYS A 108 -27.15 24.54 9.24
N LEU A 109 -27.47 23.87 8.14
CA LEU A 109 -28.13 24.46 6.97
C LEU A 109 -29.65 24.32 7.05
N ASP A 110 -30.37 25.24 6.41
CA ASP A 110 -31.82 25.09 6.21
C ASP A 110 -32.06 23.94 5.21
N PRO A 111 -32.85 22.91 5.56
CA PRO A 111 -33.19 21.80 4.68
C PRO A 111 -33.81 22.18 3.33
N ARG A 112 -34.29 23.43 3.19
CA ARG A 112 -34.88 23.95 1.95
C ARG A 112 -33.91 24.77 1.11
N SER A 113 -32.67 24.94 1.57
CA SER A 113 -31.66 25.75 0.90
C SER A 113 -30.93 24.95 -0.19
N SER A 114 -30.51 25.63 -1.27
CA SER A 114 -29.68 25.00 -2.33
C SER A 114 -28.40 24.37 -1.76
N PRO A 115 -27.65 25.04 -0.86
CA PRO A 115 -26.44 24.45 -0.28
C PRO A 115 -26.67 23.15 0.51
N TYR A 116 -27.87 22.96 1.09
CA TYR A 116 -28.21 21.69 1.74
C TYR A 116 -28.29 20.55 0.71
N GLY A 117 -28.92 20.80 -0.44
CA GLY A 117 -29.02 19.83 -1.54
C GLY A 117 -27.64 19.46 -2.11
N ASP A 118 -26.81 20.47 -2.39
CA ASP A 118 -25.47 20.27 -2.96
C ASP A 118 -24.57 19.45 -2.01
N LEU A 119 -24.63 19.75 -0.71
CA LEU A 119 -23.84 19.06 0.30
C LEU A 119 -24.33 17.62 0.56
N LEU A 120 -25.64 17.40 0.50
CA LEU A 120 -26.24 16.06 0.58
C LEU A 120 -25.78 15.18 -0.60
N GLU A 121 -25.72 15.74 -1.81
CA GLU A 121 -25.22 15.04 -3.00
C GLU A 121 -23.73 14.70 -2.86
N GLU A 122 -22.90 15.65 -2.42
CA GLU A 122 -21.47 15.38 -2.17
C GLU A 122 -21.26 14.29 -1.11
N ILE A 123 -22.01 14.32 0.00
CA ILE A 123 -21.95 13.27 1.02
C ILE A 123 -22.30 11.90 0.40
N GLY A 124 -23.38 11.83 -0.39
CA GLY A 124 -23.80 10.59 -1.04
C GLY A 124 -22.74 10.01 -1.99
N GLU A 125 -22.05 10.86 -2.77
CA GLU A 125 -20.94 10.41 -3.63
C GLU A 125 -19.76 9.86 -2.80
N LEU A 126 -19.42 10.53 -1.69
CA LEU A 126 -18.34 10.09 -0.81
C LEU A 126 -18.69 8.80 -0.06
N GLU A 127 -19.95 8.62 0.34
CA GLU A 127 -20.43 7.38 0.96
C GLU A 127 -20.35 6.19 0.00
N LEU A 128 -20.70 6.38 -1.29
CA LEU A 128 -20.53 5.35 -2.31
C LEU A 128 -19.07 4.97 -2.52
N LEU A 129 -18.16 5.95 -2.48
CA LEU A 129 -16.72 5.68 -2.53
C LEU A 129 -16.22 4.95 -1.28
N LEU A 130 -16.81 5.22 -0.11
CA LEU A 130 -16.43 4.61 1.16
C LEU A 130 -16.93 3.16 1.27
N ASP A 131 -18.11 2.86 0.73
CA ASP A 131 -18.72 1.51 0.76
C ASP A 131 -17.87 0.48 -0.01
N ASP A 132 -17.17 0.91 -1.06
CA ASP A 132 -16.19 0.06 -1.77
C ASP A 132 -15.01 -0.36 -0.87
N VAL A 133 -14.79 0.38 0.24
CA VAL A 133 -13.69 0.19 1.19
C VAL A 133 -14.22 -0.17 2.57
N ASP A 134 -15.12 -1.16 2.67
CA ASP A 134 -15.68 -1.80 3.88
C ASP A 134 -15.02 -1.36 5.22
N PRO A 135 -15.41 -0.20 5.78
CA PRO A 135 -14.67 0.45 6.86
C PRO A 135 -14.81 -0.30 8.19
N ASP A 136 -15.93 -1.00 8.37
CA ASP A 136 -16.24 -1.77 9.58
C ASP A 136 -15.30 -2.98 9.73
N ARG A 137 -14.74 -3.46 8.62
CA ARG A 137 -13.75 -4.54 8.62
C ARG A 137 -12.33 -4.08 8.82
N MET A 138 -12.05 -2.77 8.81
CA MET A 138 -10.70 -2.24 8.97
C MET A 138 -10.04 -2.66 10.28
N LYS A 139 -10.67 -2.39 11.43
CA LYS A 139 -10.09 -2.73 12.74
C LYS A 139 -9.90 -4.24 12.94
N PRO A 140 -10.91 -5.10 12.65
CA PRO A 140 -10.71 -6.56 12.70
C PRO A 140 -9.62 -7.05 11.73
N LYS A 141 -9.47 -6.40 10.58
CA LYS A 141 -8.45 -6.75 9.59
C LYS A 141 -7.05 -6.41 10.10
N ILE A 142 -6.83 -5.21 10.64
CA ILE A 142 -5.58 -4.79 11.28
C ILE A 142 -5.20 -5.79 12.38
N GLU A 143 -6.13 -6.08 13.30
CA GLU A 143 -5.89 -7.02 14.39
C GLU A 143 -5.49 -8.41 13.86
N SER A 144 -6.23 -8.93 12.89
CA SER A 144 -5.96 -10.23 12.29
C SER A 144 -4.60 -10.29 11.58
N VAL A 145 -4.19 -9.23 10.88
CA VAL A 145 -2.88 -9.14 10.22
C VAL A 145 -1.77 -9.09 11.26
N LEU A 146 -1.84 -8.18 12.24
CA LEU A 146 -0.82 -8.05 13.28
C LEU A 146 -0.64 -9.34 14.08
N GLN A 147 -1.73 -10.00 14.48
CA GLN A 147 -1.66 -11.30 15.15
C GLN A 147 -1.07 -12.39 14.24
N GLY A 148 -1.44 -12.40 12.95
CA GLY A 148 -0.87 -13.31 11.96
C GLY A 148 0.63 -13.13 11.73
N LEU A 149 1.14 -11.91 11.95
CA LEU A 149 2.57 -11.58 11.93
C LEU A 149 3.29 -11.82 13.26
N GLY A 150 2.54 -12.23 14.29
CA GLY A 150 3.06 -12.64 15.59
C GLY A 150 3.04 -11.57 16.68
N PHE A 151 2.46 -10.40 16.44
CA PHE A 151 2.29 -9.37 17.48
C PHE A 151 1.19 -9.77 18.47
N ARG A 152 1.37 -9.41 19.75
CA ARG A 152 0.34 -9.60 20.78
C ARG A 152 -0.53 -8.36 20.86
N LYS A 153 -1.76 -8.49 21.40
CA LYS A 153 -2.61 -7.31 21.66
C LYS A 153 -1.95 -6.26 22.54
N SER A 154 -1.14 -6.71 23.51
CA SER A 154 -0.35 -5.81 24.38
C SER A 154 0.70 -5.01 23.62
N ASP A 155 1.07 -5.44 22.41
CA ASP A 155 2.05 -4.75 21.58
C ASP A 155 1.45 -3.59 20.78
N PHE A 156 0.11 -3.52 20.64
CA PHE A 156 -0.55 -2.59 19.73
C PHE A 156 -0.37 -1.13 20.14
N THR A 157 -0.27 -0.87 21.44
CA THR A 157 -0.08 0.48 22.00
C THR A 157 1.37 0.84 22.21
N ARG A 158 2.32 -0.05 21.88
CA ARG A 158 3.76 0.19 22.07
C ARG A 158 4.29 1.01 20.92
N ASP A 159 5.30 1.83 21.19
CA ASP A 159 5.99 2.61 20.16
C ASP A 159 6.72 1.67 19.20
N CYS A 160 6.58 1.89 17.89
CA CYS A 160 7.28 1.12 16.86
C CYS A 160 8.79 1.08 17.11
N GLY A 161 9.39 2.14 17.65
CA GLY A 161 10.82 2.24 17.95
C GLY A 161 11.34 1.31 19.04
N GLU A 162 10.46 0.69 19.83
CA GLU A 162 10.83 -0.33 20.82
C GLU A 162 11.12 -1.71 20.18
N PHE A 163 10.68 -1.93 18.94
CA PHE A 163 10.82 -3.20 18.25
C PHE A 163 12.19 -3.34 17.58
N SER A 164 12.75 -4.55 17.61
CA SER A 164 14.03 -4.83 16.94
C SER A 164 13.89 -4.75 15.41
N GLY A 165 15.01 -4.67 14.68
CA GLY A 165 14.98 -4.53 13.21
C GLY A 165 14.21 -5.65 12.48
N GLY A 166 14.22 -6.88 13.00
CA GLY A 166 13.43 -7.97 12.44
C GLY A 166 11.92 -7.78 12.64
N TRP A 167 11.51 -7.13 13.73
CA TRP A 167 10.13 -6.76 13.97
C TRP A 167 9.73 -5.52 13.16
N GLN A 168 10.62 -4.54 12.98
CA GLN A 168 10.40 -3.39 12.08
C GLN A 168 10.01 -3.83 10.67
N MET A 169 10.66 -4.88 10.14
CA MET A 169 10.29 -5.46 8.85
C MET A 169 8.87 -6.06 8.83
N ARG A 170 8.41 -6.61 9.96
CA ARG A 170 7.03 -7.12 10.09
C ARG A 170 6.03 -5.98 10.21
N ILE A 171 6.38 -4.89 10.88
CA ILE A 171 5.55 -3.68 10.96
C ILE A 171 5.32 -3.13 9.54
N ALA A 172 6.37 -2.92 8.76
CA ALA A 172 6.23 -2.40 7.40
C ALA A 172 5.56 -3.36 6.40
N MET A 173 5.42 -4.64 6.76
CA MET A 173 4.68 -5.62 5.95
C MET A 173 3.20 -5.68 6.34
N ALA A 174 2.83 -5.21 7.52
CA ALA A 174 1.46 -5.17 8.03
C ALA A 174 0.63 -4.12 7.26
#